data_AF-A0A962F6U1-F1
#
_entry.id   AF-A0A962F6U1-F1
#
_cell.length_a   1.000
_cell.length_b   1.000
_cell.length_c   1.000
_cell.angle_alpha   90.00
_cell.angle_beta   90.00
_cell.angle_gamma   90.00
#
_symmetry.space_group_name_H-M   'P 1'
#
loop_
_entity.id
_entity.type
_entity.pdbx_description
1 polymer ?
#
loop_
_entity_poly.entity_id
_entity_poly.type
_entity_poly.pdbx_seq_one_letter_code
_entity_poly.pdbx_strand_id
1 'polypeptide(L)'
;MSQNIKEIMKPFRDRIDAIDEEIIALLRKRYDVIEEVGVFKTDNGIAPVLQDRVDAVRERAATMAAEQGLDEDFIRHLYAQLIEHSCDLEDQIMTRLKSKKAS
;
A
#
# COMPACT_ATOMS: atom_id res chain seq x y z
N MET A 1 12.05 -37.02 -12.85
CA MET A 1 12.57 -36.10 -11.82
C MET A 1 11.71 -34.85 -11.65
N SER A 2 11.22 -34.20 -12.72
CA SER A 2 10.44 -32.95 -12.64
C SER A 2 9.13 -33.04 -11.85
N GLN A 3 8.40 -34.16 -11.92
CA GLN A 3 7.16 -34.38 -11.16
C GLN A 3 7.40 -34.31 -9.64
N ASN A 4 8.55 -34.80 -9.18
CA ASN A 4 8.88 -34.91 -7.76
C ASN A 4 9.21 -33.53 -7.14
N ILE A 5 9.88 -32.65 -7.90
CA ILE A 5 10.19 -31.28 -7.44
C ILE A 5 8.92 -30.45 -7.26
N LYS A 6 7.93 -30.60 -8.16
CA LYS A 6 6.65 -29.88 -8.03
C LYS A 6 5.92 -30.26 -6.75
N GLU A 7 5.82 -31.56 -6.45
CA GLU A 7 5.18 -32.05 -5.22
C GLU A 7 5.94 -31.64 -3.96
N ILE A 8 7.28 -31.70 -3.96
CA ILE A 8 8.11 -31.26 -2.83
C ILE A 8 7.98 -29.75 -2.57
N MET A 9 7.82 -28.95 -3.63
CA MET A 9 7.69 -27.49 -3.53
C MET A 9 6.26 -27.03 -3.22
N LYS A 10 5.25 -27.87 -3.46
CA LYS A 10 3.84 -27.49 -3.28
C LYS A 10 3.54 -26.94 -1.87
N PRO A 11 3.94 -27.58 -0.77
CA PRO A 11 3.64 -27.05 0.57
C PRO A 11 4.28 -25.69 0.86
N PHE A 12 5.43 -25.37 0.25
CA PHE A 12 6.06 -24.06 0.41
C PHE A 12 5.32 -22.98 -0.38
N ARG A 13 4.84 -23.31 -1.57
CA ARG A 13 4.02 -22.40 -2.39
C ARG A 13 2.68 -22.13 -1.74
N ASP A 14 1.99 -23.17 -1.27
CA ASP A 14 0.71 -23.03 -0.56
C ASP A 14 0.85 -22.08 0.67
N ARG A 15 2.00 -22.09 1.35
CA ARG A 15 2.29 -21.16 2.46
C ARG A 15 2.57 -19.73 2.00
N ILE A 16 3.26 -19.55 0.86
CA ILE A 16 3.49 -18.22 0.29
C ILE A 16 2.15 -17.64 -0.20
N ASP A 17 1.34 -18.44 -0.89
CA ASP A 17 0.03 -18.02 -1.39
C ASP A 17 -0.87 -17.54 -0.24
N ALA A 18 -0.87 -18.25 0.89
CA ALA A 18 -1.61 -17.81 2.09
C ALA A 18 -1.09 -16.47 2.66
N ILE A 19 0.23 -16.25 2.67
CA ILE A 19 0.81 -14.97 3.11
C ILE A 19 0.43 -13.85 2.12
N ASP A 20 0.43 -14.14 0.82
CA ASP A 20 0.05 -13.18 -0.21
C ASP A 20 -1.42 -12.76 -0.08
N GLU A 21 -2.31 -13.70 0.26
CA GLU A 21 -3.71 -13.40 0.61
C GLU A 21 -3.81 -12.43 1.79
N GLU A 22 -3.00 -12.63 2.84
CA GLU A 22 -2.93 -11.72 3.98
C GLU A 22 -2.40 -10.33 3.59
N ILE A 23 -1.37 -10.26 2.74
CA ILE A 23 -0.83 -9.00 2.22
C ILE A 23 -1.91 -8.22 1.47
N ILE A 24 -2.65 -8.88 0.58
CA ILE A 24 -3.75 -8.24 -0.17
C ILE A 24 -4.85 -7.74 0.78
N ALA A 25 -5.22 -8.53 1.80
CA ALA A 25 -6.20 -8.10 2.79
C ALA A 25 -5.73 -6.87 3.60
N LEU A 26 -4.44 -6.80 3.95
CA LEU A 26 -3.86 -5.65 4.64
C LEU A 26 -3.81 -4.40 3.73
N LEU A 27 -3.49 -4.58 2.45
CA LEU A 27 -3.52 -3.49 1.47
C LEU A 27 -4.93 -2.92 1.30
N ARG A 28 -5.97 -3.77 1.25
CA ARG A 28 -7.36 -3.30 1.21
C ARG A 28 -7.72 -2.45 2.43
N LYS A 29 -7.38 -2.92 3.64
CA LYS A 29 -7.58 -2.15 4.87
C LYS A 29 -6.86 -0.80 4.82
N ARG A 30 -5.63 -0.77 4.29
CA ARG A 30 -4.88 0.48 4.10
C ARG A 30 -5.59 1.42 3.13
N TYR A 31 -6.21 0.89 2.08
CA TYR A 31 -6.94 1.69 1.09
C TYR A 31 -8.25 2.24 1.63
N ASP A 32 -8.97 1.48 2.46
CA ASP A 32 -10.19 1.97 3.12
C ASP A 32 -9.90 3.27 3.91
N VAL A 33 -8.77 3.30 4.63
CA VAL A 33 -8.33 4.51 5.35
C VAL A 33 -8.00 5.66 4.40
N ILE A 34 -7.40 5.39 3.24
CA ILE A 34 -7.11 6.42 2.22
C ILE A 34 -8.41 7.00 1.66
N GLU A 35 -9.43 6.17 1.44
CA GLU A 35 -10.74 6.64 1.00
C GLU A 35 -11.39 7.57 2.02
N GLU A 36 -11.34 7.21 3.31
CA GLU A 36 -11.80 8.07 4.41
C GLU A 36 -11.04 9.41 4.44
N VAL A 37 -9.72 9.39 4.28
CA VAL A 37 -8.89 10.60 4.23
C VAL A 37 -9.26 11.49 3.04
N GLY A 38 -9.48 10.91 1.85
CA GLY A 38 -9.88 11.67 0.66
C GLY A 38 -11.23 12.37 0.83
N VAL A 39 -12.20 11.71 1.45
CA VAL A 39 -13.51 12.31 1.83
C VAL A 39 -13.29 13.44 2.82
N PHE A 40 -12.56 13.16 3.92
CA PHE A 40 -12.29 14.14 4.97
C PHE A 40 -11.60 15.40 4.44
N LYS A 41 -10.55 15.26 3.62
CA LYS A 41 -9.84 16.38 3.00
C LYS A 41 -10.74 17.18 2.08
N THR A 42 -11.59 16.51 1.30
CA THR A 42 -12.55 17.17 0.40
C THR A 42 -13.54 18.03 1.18
N ASP A 43 -14.09 17.49 2.27
CA ASP A 43 -15.09 18.19 3.08
C ASP A 43 -14.51 19.36 3.86
N ASN A 44 -13.23 19.30 4.21
CA ASN A 44 -12.52 20.35 4.95
C ASN A 44 -11.68 21.30 4.08
N GLY A 45 -11.66 21.10 2.75
CA GLY A 45 -10.85 21.92 1.84
C GLY A 45 -9.34 21.81 2.06
N ILE A 46 -8.86 20.68 2.58
CA ILE A 46 -7.44 20.43 2.87
C ILE A 46 -6.71 20.05 1.57
N ALA A 47 -5.51 20.62 1.38
CA ALA A 47 -4.67 20.37 0.22
C ALA A 47 -4.06 18.94 0.20
N PRO A 48 -3.53 18.48 -0.95
CA PRO A 48 -2.96 17.13 -1.11
C PRO A 48 -1.78 16.82 -0.18
N VAL A 49 -1.38 15.55 -0.17
CA VAL A 49 -0.31 14.99 0.68
C VAL A 49 0.98 15.82 0.64
N LEU A 50 1.52 16.12 1.82
CA LEU A 50 2.81 16.79 2.00
C LEU A 50 3.97 15.81 1.76
N GLN A 51 4.99 16.26 1.02
CA GLN A 51 6.19 15.47 0.73
C GLN A 51 6.84 14.92 2.00
N ASP A 52 6.90 15.71 3.07
CA ASP A 52 7.45 15.29 4.37
C ASP A 52 6.74 14.05 4.94
N ARG A 53 5.43 13.90 4.69
CA ARG A 53 4.67 12.73 5.13
C ARG A 53 5.06 11.49 4.32
N VAL A 54 5.29 11.64 3.02
CA VAL A 54 5.73 10.56 2.12
C VAL A 54 7.07 10.01 2.59
N ASP A 55 8.05 10.91 2.77
CA ASP A 55 9.40 10.51 3.20
C ASP A 55 9.38 9.87 4.59
N ALA A 56 8.59 10.40 5.54
CA ALA A 56 8.46 9.82 6.87
C ALA A 56 7.87 8.39 6.85
N VAL A 57 6.90 8.11 5.97
CA VAL A 57 6.34 6.75 5.84
C VAL A 57 7.37 5.80 5.24
N ARG A 58 8.10 6.24 4.20
CA ARG A 58 9.11 5.43 3.52
C ARG A 58 10.25 5.06 4.46
N GLU A 59 10.83 6.03 5.16
CA GLU A 59 11.96 5.77 6.07
C GLU A 59 11.53 4.94 7.29
N ARG A 60 10.34 5.19 7.84
CA ARG A 60 9.81 4.33 8.91
C ARG A 60 9.70 2.87 8.48
N ALA A 61 9.20 2.63 7.26
CA ALA A 61 9.09 1.27 6.73
C ALA A 61 10.47 0.61 6.54
N ALA A 62 11.45 1.37 6.05
CA ALA A 62 12.82 0.91 5.91
C ALA A 62 13.44 0.51 7.27
N THR A 63 13.25 1.33 8.31
CA THR A 63 13.71 0.98 9.66
C THR A 63 13.05 -0.30 10.18
N MET A 64 11.72 -0.42 10.03
CA MET A 64 10.99 -1.64 10.43
C MET A 64 11.45 -2.89 9.66
N ALA A 65 11.89 -2.71 8.42
CA ALA A 65 12.45 -3.78 7.59
C ALA A 65 13.83 -4.22 8.08
N ALA A 66 14.71 -3.25 8.37
CA ALA A 66 16.04 -3.50 8.93
C ALA A 66 15.97 -4.34 10.22
N GLU A 67 15.06 -3.96 11.13
CA GLU A 67 14.82 -4.65 12.41
C GLU A 67 14.39 -6.12 12.24
N GLN A 68 13.82 -6.46 11.08
CA GLN A 68 13.34 -7.80 10.75
C GLN A 68 14.28 -8.55 9.79
N GLY A 69 15.45 -7.98 9.47
CA GLY A 69 16.42 -8.58 8.55
C GLY A 69 15.99 -8.56 7.08
N LEU A 70 15.08 -7.66 6.71
CA LEU A 70 14.66 -7.42 5.34
C LEU A 70 15.55 -6.36 4.68
N ASP A 71 15.68 -6.43 3.35
CA ASP A 71 16.38 -5.43 2.55
C ASP A 71 15.65 -4.09 2.62
N GLU A 72 16.30 -3.11 3.27
CA GLU A 72 15.75 -1.77 3.46
C GLU A 72 15.49 -1.05 2.13
N ASP A 73 16.39 -1.19 1.16
CA ASP A 73 16.26 -0.51 -0.12
C ASP A 73 15.08 -1.09 -0.89
N PHE A 74 14.93 -2.41 -0.91
CA PHE A 74 13.74 -3.03 -1.48
C PHE A 74 12.45 -2.50 -0.85
N ILE A 75 12.40 -2.40 0.49
CA ILE A 75 11.22 -1.91 1.20
C ILE A 75 10.98 -0.41 0.95
N ARG A 76 12.02 0.42 0.83
CA ARG A 76 11.88 1.83 0.41
C ARG A 76 11.19 1.92 -0.96
N HIS A 77 11.61 1.11 -1.93
CA HIS A 77 11.02 1.09 -3.27
C HIS A 77 9.58 0.58 -3.27
N LEU A 78 9.27 -0.45 -2.47
CA LEU A 78 7.91 -0.95 -2.31
C LEU A 78 6.99 0.14 -1.72
N TYR A 79 7.43 0.81 -0.66
CA TYR A 79 6.64 1.85 -0.01
C TYR A 79 6.50 3.10 -0.88
N ALA A 80 7.50 3.46 -1.69
CA ALA A 80 7.37 4.55 -2.66
C ALA A 80 6.19 4.29 -3.62
N GLN A 81 6.11 3.09 -4.21
CA GLN A 81 5.01 2.70 -5.11
C GLN A 81 3.66 2.65 -4.38
N LEU A 82 3.63 2.12 -3.15
CA LEU A 82 2.39 2.11 -2.36
C LEU A 82 1.89 3.52 -2.04
N ILE A 83 2.79 4.45 -1.75
CA ILE A 83 2.42 5.84 -1.46
C ILE A 83 1.95 6.55 -2.74
N GLU A 84 2.67 6.41 -3.85
CA GLU A 84 2.26 6.97 -5.15
C GLU A 84 0.83 6.54 -5.50
N HIS A 85 0.55 5.24 -5.43
CA HIS A 85 -0.80 4.72 -5.69
C HIS A 85 -1.85 5.26 -4.70
N SER A 86 -1.45 5.53 -3.45
CA SER A 86 -2.36 6.11 -2.45
C SER A 86 -2.74 7.54 -2.77
N CYS A 87 -1.77 8.34 -3.23
CA CYS A 87 -2.00 9.72 -3.65
C CYS A 87 -2.94 9.75 -4.86
N ASP A 88 -2.70 8.89 -5.85
CA ASP A 88 -3.56 8.80 -7.04
C ASP A 88 -5.01 8.43 -6.67
N LEU A 89 -5.19 7.45 -5.77
CA LEU A 89 -6.51 7.05 -5.30
C LEU A 89 -7.21 8.20 -4.55
N GLU A 90 -6.49 8.89 -3.67
CA GLU A 90 -6.99 10.06 -2.95
C GLU A 90 -7.45 11.16 -3.94
N ASP A 91 -6.61 11.51 -4.91
CA ASP A 91 -6.90 12.55 -5.91
C ASP A 91 -8.11 12.20 -6.79
N GLN A 92 -8.24 10.93 -7.19
CA GLN A 92 -9.41 10.44 -7.92
C GLN A 92 -10.70 10.60 -7.11
N ILE A 93 -10.66 10.28 -5.81
CA ILE A 93 -11.80 10.41 -4.90
C ILE A 93 -12.17 11.88 -4.73
N MET A 94 -11.19 12.74 -4.44
CA MET A 94 -11.41 14.18 -4.29
C MET A 94 -12.02 14.79 -5.56
N THR A 95 -11.51 14.43 -6.73
CA THR A 95 -12.01 14.88 -8.03
C THR A 95 -13.47 14.44 -8.26
N ARG A 96 -13.77 13.17 -8.00
CA ARG A 96 -15.12 12.60 -8.12
C ARG A 96 -16.13 13.25 -7.17
N LEU A 97 -15.73 13.59 -5.96
CA LEU A 97 -16.60 14.24 -4.99
C LEU A 97 -16.86 15.70 -5.35
N LYS A 98 -15.84 16.42 -5.83
CA LYS A 98 -15.99 17.80 -6.31
C LYS A 98 -16.93 17.90 -7.52
N SER A 99 -16.84 16.97 -8.48
CA SER A 99 -17.74 16.97 -9.65
C SER A 99 -19.20 16.70 -9.27
N LYS A 100 -19.46 15.80 -8.31
CA LYS A 100 -20.81 15.54 -7.79
C LYS A 100 -21.42 16.73 -7.04
N LYS A 101 -20.62 17.53 -6.33
CA LYS A 101 -21.10 18.74 -5.63
C LYS A 101 -21.39 19.91 -6.58
N ALA A 102 -20.87 19.87 -7.81
CA ALA A 102 -21.05 20.91 -8.83
C ALA A 102 -22.21 20.64 -9.79
N SER A 103 -22.84 19.45 -9.73
CA SER A 103 -24.03 19.05 -10.50
C SER A 103 -25.29 19.11 -9.64
#